data_AF-A0A7Y5QDC5-F1
#
_entry.id   AF-A0A7Y5QDC5-F1
#
_cell.length_a   1.000
_cell.length_b   1.000
_cell.length_c   1.000
_cell.angle_alpha   90.00
_cell.angle_beta   90.00
_cell.angle_gamma   90.00
#
_symmetry.space_group_name_H-M   'P 1'
#
loop_
_entity.id
_entity.type
_entity.pdbx_description
1 polymer ?
#
loop_
_entity_poly.entity_id
_entity_poly.type
_entity_poly.pdbx_seq_one_letter_code
_entity_poly.pdbx_strand_id
1 'polypeptide(L)'
;LCARALVTGTDPVSGAALTGTLLAQSERVRQGIREVQMEGRLGGKPTIIVSGRSDTLIPVNHASRAYYAMSRQADGAASRLRYYEVTNAQHFDAFIDNAALPGYDTRLVPLHVYFNQGMDLMYAHLKNGTALPASQVVRTTPRGGTAGSAPDISAANLPPIAATPAGADSISFGNGVLAVPE
;
A
#
# COMPACT_ATOMS: atom_id res chain seq x y z
N LEU A 1 -12.18 -4.78 30.10
CA LEU A 1 -11.25 -3.70 29.71
C LEU A 1 -11.33 -3.50 28.20
N CYS A 2 -11.99 -2.46 27.72
CA CYS A 2 -11.98 -2.16 26.29
C CYS A 2 -10.65 -1.46 25.97
N ALA A 3 -9.78 -2.06 25.15
CA ALA A 3 -8.50 -1.44 24.75
C ALA A 3 -8.68 -0.03 24.15
N ARG A 4 -9.86 0.25 23.57
CA ARG A 4 -10.27 1.59 23.13
C ARG A 4 -10.10 2.65 24.22
N ALA A 5 -10.47 2.34 25.47
CA ALA A 5 -10.38 3.30 26.58
C ALA A 5 -8.94 3.74 26.83
N LEU A 6 -7.99 2.79 26.75
CA LEU A 6 -6.57 3.09 26.91
C LEU A 6 -6.01 3.91 25.75
N VAL A 7 -6.52 3.72 24.53
CA VAL A 7 -6.11 4.53 23.37
C VAL A 7 -6.70 5.94 23.44
N THR A 8 -7.98 6.09 23.80
CA THR A 8 -8.66 7.40 23.82
C THR A 8 -8.42 8.19 25.10
N GLY A 9 -8.05 7.53 26.20
CA GLY A 9 -7.98 8.16 27.53
C GLY A 9 -9.34 8.41 28.17
N THR A 10 -10.39 7.79 27.64
CA THR A 10 -11.78 7.99 28.07
C THR A 10 -12.54 6.68 28.20
N ASP A 11 -13.47 6.62 29.13
CA ASP A 11 -14.41 5.51 29.25
C ASP A 11 -15.34 5.51 28.02
N PRO A 12 -15.43 4.40 27.26
CA PRO A 12 -16.17 4.37 26.00
C PRO A 12 -17.70 4.34 26.17
N VAL A 13 -18.20 4.14 27.40
CA VAL A 13 -19.64 4.12 27.72
C VAL A 13 -20.07 5.48 28.25
N SER A 14 -19.35 6.03 29.23
CA SER A 14 -19.70 7.30 29.89
C SER A 14 -19.07 8.54 29.25
N GLY A 15 -18.00 8.38 28.48
CA GLY A 15 -17.21 9.48 27.95
C GLY A 15 -16.32 10.18 28.99
N ALA A 16 -16.36 9.76 30.26
CA ALA A 16 -15.55 10.33 31.32
C ALA A 16 -14.05 10.08 31.08
N ALA A 17 -13.20 11.02 31.50
CA ALA A 17 -11.76 10.81 31.48
C ALA A 17 -11.37 9.64 32.41
N LEU A 18 -10.40 8.82 31.99
CA LEU A 18 -9.84 7.79 32.85
C LEU A 18 -9.09 8.43 34.02
N THR A 19 -9.08 7.76 35.18
CA THR A 19 -8.35 8.20 36.38
C THR A 19 -7.52 7.05 36.97
N GLY A 20 -6.62 7.39 37.91
CA GLY A 20 -5.81 6.42 38.65
C GLY A 20 -5.00 5.49 37.75
N THR A 21 -5.02 4.18 38.05
CA THR A 21 -4.27 3.16 37.31
C THR A 21 -4.61 3.11 35.82
N LEU A 22 -5.88 3.32 35.46
CA LEU A 22 -6.32 3.28 34.05
C LEU A 22 -5.78 4.47 33.26
N LEU A 23 -5.68 5.65 33.89
CA LEU A 23 -5.05 6.82 33.27
C LEU A 23 -3.56 6.56 32.99
N ALA A 24 -2.82 6.08 34.00
CA ALA A 24 -1.40 5.77 33.84
C ALA A 24 -1.15 4.70 32.74
N GLN A 25 -2.02 3.71 32.64
CA GLN A 25 -1.96 2.72 31.55
C GLN A 25 -2.28 3.35 30.18
N SER A 26 -3.28 4.23 30.11
CA SER A 26 -3.62 4.96 28.88
C SER A 26 -2.46 5.83 28.40
N GLU A 27 -1.82 6.57 29.29
CA GLU A 27 -0.66 7.40 28.98
C GLU A 27 0.48 6.57 28.40
N ARG A 28 0.80 5.43 29.02
CA ARG A 28 1.80 4.49 28.51
C ARG A 28 1.45 3.94 27.13
N VAL A 29 0.19 3.54 26.90
CA VAL A 29 -0.27 3.05 25.59
C VAL A 29 -0.14 4.15 24.53
N ARG A 30 -0.62 5.36 24.83
CA ARG A 30 -0.57 6.50 23.90
C ARG A 30 0.86 6.95 23.62
N GLN A 31 1.75 6.87 24.61
CA GLN A 31 3.17 7.11 24.41
C GLN A 31 3.79 6.08 23.47
N GLY A 32 3.58 4.78 23.73
CA GLY A 32 4.09 3.72 22.87
C GLY A 32 3.60 3.82 21.43
N ILE A 33 2.33 4.20 21.23
CA ILE A 33 1.79 4.48 19.88
C ILE A 33 2.58 5.61 19.21
N ARG A 34 2.81 6.73 19.89
CA ARG A 34 3.56 7.87 19.33
C ARG A 34 5.00 7.49 18.96
N GLU A 35 5.64 6.65 19.76
CA GLU A 35 7.03 6.23 19.53
C GLU A 35 7.20 5.38 18.26
N VAL A 36 6.17 4.65 17.83
CA VAL A 36 6.22 3.78 16.64
C VAL A 36 5.41 4.32 15.46
N GLN A 37 4.75 5.47 15.63
CA GLN A 37 3.91 6.03 14.58
C GLN A 37 4.78 6.61 13.46
N MET A 38 4.48 6.18 12.23
CA MET A 38 5.13 6.73 11.04
C MET A 38 4.70 8.19 10.83
N GLU A 39 5.63 9.03 10.40
CA GLU A 39 5.38 10.46 10.13
C GLU A 39 5.30 10.79 8.63
N GLY A 40 5.62 9.83 7.74
CA GLY A 40 5.67 10.04 6.29
C GLY A 40 6.78 10.99 5.82
N ARG A 41 7.64 11.46 6.72
CA ARG A 41 8.77 12.36 6.45
C ARG A 41 9.94 11.59 5.85
N LEU A 42 9.98 11.49 4.53
CA LEU A 42 11.06 10.83 3.79
C LEU A 42 12.21 11.79 3.48
N GLY A 43 12.02 13.10 3.67
CA GLY A 43 13.08 14.10 3.51
C GLY A 43 13.65 14.15 2.09
N GLY A 44 12.81 13.90 1.09
CA GLY A 44 13.23 13.87 -0.32
C GLY A 44 14.04 12.62 -0.73
N LYS A 45 14.09 11.58 0.10
CA LYS A 45 14.65 10.29 -0.32
C LYS A 45 13.76 9.66 -1.40
N PRO A 46 14.30 9.30 -2.59
CA PRO A 46 13.53 8.56 -3.59
C PRO A 46 12.98 7.29 -2.97
N THR A 47 11.67 7.04 -3.13
CA THR A 47 11.01 5.87 -2.55
C THR A 47 9.95 5.37 -3.52
N ILE A 48 9.82 4.06 -3.64
CA ILE A 48 8.75 3.40 -4.41
C ILE A 48 7.97 2.52 -3.45
N ILE A 49 6.65 2.60 -3.51
CA ILE A 49 5.74 1.64 -2.89
C ILE A 49 5.03 0.90 -4.02
N VAL A 50 5.10 -0.43 -3.98
CA VAL A 50 4.28 -1.32 -4.80
C VAL A 50 3.29 -2.01 -3.88
N SER A 51 2.01 -2.04 -4.25
CA SER A 51 0.98 -2.74 -3.44
C SER A 51 -0.07 -3.39 -4.31
N GLY A 52 -0.51 -4.58 -3.90
CA GLY A 52 -1.65 -5.25 -4.50
C GLY A 52 -2.96 -4.64 -4.00
N ARG A 53 -3.83 -4.20 -4.91
CA ARG A 53 -5.15 -3.64 -4.57
C ARG A 53 -6.06 -4.64 -3.86
N SER A 54 -5.88 -5.94 -4.14
CA SER A 54 -6.68 -7.03 -3.59
C SER A 54 -6.06 -7.62 -2.30
N ASP A 55 -5.10 -6.93 -1.69
CA ASP A 55 -4.47 -7.35 -0.42
C ASP A 55 -5.46 -7.27 0.75
N THR A 56 -5.78 -8.43 1.31
CA THR A 56 -6.69 -8.57 2.47
C THR A 56 -5.94 -8.75 3.80
N LEU A 57 -4.61 -8.93 3.77
CA LEU A 57 -3.77 -8.98 4.97
C LEU A 57 -3.31 -7.57 5.36
N ILE A 58 -2.88 -6.78 4.38
CA ILE A 58 -2.44 -5.39 4.54
C ILE A 58 -3.27 -4.50 3.60
N PRO A 59 -4.53 -4.17 3.98
CA PRO A 59 -5.42 -3.41 3.12
C PRO A 59 -4.84 -2.03 2.76
N VAL A 60 -4.81 -1.72 1.46
CA VAL A 60 -4.14 -0.53 0.92
C VAL A 60 -4.59 0.79 1.56
N ASN A 61 -5.87 0.91 1.93
CA ASN A 61 -6.42 2.10 2.60
C ASN A 61 -5.81 2.36 3.99
N HIS A 62 -5.37 1.33 4.70
CA HIS A 62 -4.79 1.43 6.04
C HIS A 62 -3.26 1.30 6.04
N ALA A 63 -2.65 1.18 4.87
CA ALA A 63 -1.22 1.03 4.70
C ALA A 63 -0.68 1.96 3.61
N SER A 64 -0.53 1.49 2.38
CA SER A 64 0.20 2.20 1.32
C SER A 64 -0.48 3.50 0.88
N ARG A 65 -1.81 3.53 0.72
CA ARG A 65 -2.54 4.78 0.41
C ARG A 65 -2.39 5.80 1.54
N ALA A 66 -2.54 5.35 2.79
CA ALA A 66 -2.39 6.20 3.97
C ALA A 66 -0.97 6.78 4.08
N TYR A 67 0.06 5.94 3.91
CA TYR A 67 1.46 6.38 3.97
C TYR A 67 1.81 7.32 2.80
N TYR A 68 1.30 7.04 1.59
CA TYR A 68 1.50 7.92 0.45
C TYR A 68 0.90 9.30 0.70
N ALA A 69 -0.35 9.38 1.16
CA ALA A 69 -0.99 10.64 1.52
C ALA A 69 -0.24 11.35 2.66
N MET A 70 0.20 10.62 3.69
CA MET A 70 0.99 11.16 4.79
C MET A 70 2.32 11.77 4.30
N SER A 71 3.04 11.09 3.41
CA SER A 71 4.27 11.65 2.83
C SER A 71 4.01 12.89 1.98
N ARG A 72 2.91 12.90 1.21
CA ARG A 72 2.50 14.09 0.45
C ARG A 72 2.17 15.28 1.36
N GLN A 73 1.58 15.04 2.53
CA GLN A 73 1.30 16.09 3.51
C GLN A 73 2.57 16.57 4.22
N ALA A 74 3.43 15.64 4.63
CA ALA A 74 4.59 15.94 5.46
C ALA A 74 5.73 16.59 4.66
N ASP A 75 6.05 16.07 3.47
CA ASP A 75 7.16 16.55 2.65
C ASP A 75 6.70 17.50 1.52
N GLY A 76 5.39 17.57 1.23
CA GLY A 76 4.85 18.44 0.17
C GLY A 76 5.51 18.21 -1.19
N ALA A 77 5.98 19.30 -1.81
CA ALA A 77 6.69 19.25 -3.09
C ALA A 77 8.04 18.52 -3.04
N ALA A 78 8.63 18.35 -1.84
CA ALA A 78 9.87 17.59 -1.68
C ALA A 78 9.65 16.07 -1.68
N SER A 79 8.39 15.60 -1.56
CA SER A 79 8.09 14.16 -1.59
C SER A 79 8.44 13.56 -2.97
N ARG A 80 9.45 12.68 -2.96
CA ARG A 80 9.88 11.87 -4.12
C ARG A 80 9.35 10.44 -4.08
N LEU A 81 8.28 10.23 -3.31
CA LEU A 81 7.59 8.96 -3.21
C LEU A 81 6.75 8.70 -4.47
N ARG A 82 6.93 7.53 -5.08
CA ARG A 82 6.06 6.98 -6.12
C ARG A 82 5.25 5.81 -5.59
N TYR A 83 3.98 5.77 -5.95
CA TYR A 83 3.06 4.72 -5.53
C TYR A 83 2.48 4.01 -6.75
N TYR A 84 2.70 2.70 -6.83
CA TYR A 84 2.20 1.83 -7.88
C TYR A 84 1.23 0.81 -7.26
N GLU A 85 -0.06 0.96 -7.56
CA GLU A 85 -1.11 0.10 -7.04
C GLU A 85 -1.54 -0.90 -8.12
N VAL A 86 -1.28 -2.17 -7.91
CA VAL A 86 -1.45 -3.23 -8.91
C VAL A 86 -2.81 -3.91 -8.71
N THR A 87 -3.68 -3.88 -9.72
CA THR A 87 -4.98 -4.56 -9.65
C THR A 87 -4.79 -6.08 -9.62
N ASN A 88 -5.76 -6.81 -9.07
CA ASN A 88 -5.75 -8.29 -8.98
C ASN A 88 -4.51 -8.88 -8.28
N ALA A 89 -3.75 -8.11 -7.51
CA ALA A 89 -2.59 -8.60 -6.79
C ALA A 89 -2.81 -8.47 -5.27
N GLN A 90 -2.12 -9.29 -4.49
CA GLN A 90 -2.24 -9.36 -3.03
C GLN A 90 -0.89 -9.75 -2.38
N HIS A 91 -0.85 -9.93 -1.06
CA HIS A 91 0.37 -10.17 -0.28
C HIS A 91 1.05 -11.53 -0.49
N PHE A 92 0.25 -12.58 -0.66
CA PHE A 92 0.65 -13.98 -0.60
C PHE A 92 0.87 -14.58 -1.99
N ASP A 93 1.92 -14.19 -2.69
CA ASP A 93 2.24 -14.72 -4.02
C ASP A 93 2.40 -16.26 -4.02
N ALA A 94 2.96 -16.82 -2.95
CA ALA A 94 3.12 -18.28 -2.80
C ALA A 94 1.79 -19.07 -2.79
N PHE A 95 0.65 -18.39 -2.61
CA PHE A 95 -0.67 -19.02 -2.59
C PHE A 95 -1.34 -19.04 -3.96
N ILE A 96 -0.81 -18.33 -4.96
CA ILE A 96 -1.45 -18.18 -6.27
C ILE A 96 -1.59 -19.53 -6.97
N ASP A 97 -0.50 -20.28 -7.09
CA ASP A 97 -0.46 -21.62 -7.72
C ASP A 97 -0.55 -22.76 -6.71
N ASN A 98 -1.05 -22.49 -5.51
CA ASN A 98 -1.22 -23.52 -4.49
C ASN A 98 -2.48 -24.35 -4.81
N ALA A 99 -2.30 -25.64 -5.07
CA ALA A 99 -3.40 -26.58 -5.37
C ALA A 99 -4.46 -26.67 -4.25
N ALA A 100 -4.12 -26.31 -3.00
CA ALA A 100 -5.07 -26.25 -1.88
C ALA A 100 -5.97 -25.00 -1.90
N LEU A 101 -5.68 -24.01 -2.75
CA LEU A 101 -6.41 -22.74 -2.84
C LEU A 101 -6.92 -22.49 -4.28
N PRO A 102 -7.71 -23.41 -4.86
CA PRO A 102 -8.14 -23.30 -6.25
C PRO A 102 -8.87 -21.99 -6.54
N GLY A 103 -8.51 -21.37 -7.66
CA GLY A 103 -9.06 -20.13 -8.17
C GLY A 103 -8.29 -18.89 -7.71
N TYR A 104 -7.32 -18.99 -6.79
CA TYR A 104 -6.34 -17.90 -6.64
C TYR A 104 -5.59 -17.70 -7.96
N ASP A 105 -5.20 -18.79 -8.61
CA ASP A 105 -4.58 -18.87 -9.93
C ASP A 105 -5.36 -18.17 -11.05
N THR A 106 -6.70 -18.18 -10.98
CA THR A 106 -7.59 -17.59 -11.98
C THR A 106 -8.02 -16.16 -11.67
N ARG A 107 -7.88 -15.68 -10.42
CA ARG A 107 -8.34 -14.37 -9.96
C ARG A 107 -7.23 -13.39 -9.63
N LEU A 108 -6.04 -13.89 -9.33
CA LEU A 108 -4.92 -13.08 -8.85
C LEU A 108 -3.69 -13.19 -9.76
N VAL A 109 -2.84 -12.18 -9.67
CA VAL A 109 -1.55 -12.10 -10.35
C VAL A 109 -0.42 -11.91 -9.33
N PRO A 110 0.80 -12.41 -9.60
CA PRO A 110 1.93 -12.27 -8.69
C PRO A 110 2.40 -10.82 -8.61
N LEU A 111 2.48 -10.30 -7.40
CA LEU A 111 2.98 -8.95 -7.14
C LEU A 111 4.51 -8.87 -7.30
N HIS A 112 5.22 -10.00 -7.15
CA HIS A 112 6.68 -10.08 -7.19
C HIS A 112 7.29 -9.57 -8.50
N VAL A 113 6.58 -9.70 -9.63
CA VAL A 113 7.03 -9.12 -10.92
C VAL A 113 7.17 -7.60 -10.81
N TYR A 114 6.22 -6.94 -10.13
CA TYR A 114 6.24 -5.50 -9.91
C TYR A 114 7.21 -5.07 -8.82
N PHE A 115 7.51 -5.94 -7.84
CA PHE A 115 8.61 -5.72 -6.92
C PHE A 115 9.95 -5.63 -7.66
N ASN A 116 10.24 -6.59 -8.55
CA ASN A 116 11.45 -6.59 -9.37
C ASN A 116 11.50 -5.36 -10.30
N GLN A 117 10.39 -5.04 -10.97
CA GLN A 117 10.32 -3.83 -11.79
C GLN A 117 10.55 -2.55 -10.97
N GLY A 118 10.04 -2.48 -9.74
CA GLY A 118 10.30 -1.38 -8.81
C GLY A 118 11.79 -1.25 -8.45
N MET A 119 12.47 -2.38 -8.22
CA MET A 119 13.93 -2.40 -7.98
C MET A 119 14.70 -1.90 -9.21
N ASP A 120 14.34 -2.36 -10.41
CA ASP A 120 14.98 -1.93 -11.65
C ASP A 120 14.80 -0.42 -11.90
N LEU A 121 13.59 0.10 -11.66
CA LEU A 121 13.29 1.53 -11.75
C LEU A 121 14.14 2.35 -10.77
N MET A 122 14.26 1.89 -9.51
CA MET A 122 15.08 2.57 -8.51
C MET A 122 16.57 2.50 -8.87
N TYR A 123 17.04 1.34 -9.34
CA TYR A 123 18.42 1.18 -9.79
C TYR A 123 18.73 2.14 -10.94
N ALA A 124 17.90 2.20 -11.98
CA ALA A 124 18.07 3.12 -13.09
C ALA A 124 18.04 4.59 -12.63
N HIS A 125 17.16 4.93 -11.68
CA HIS A 125 17.10 6.27 -11.11
C HIS A 125 18.39 6.65 -10.39
N LEU A 126 18.91 5.78 -9.52
CA LEU A 126 20.12 6.05 -8.74
C LEU A 126 21.37 6.01 -9.61
N LYS A 127 21.43 5.13 -10.60
CA LYS A 127 22.62 4.92 -11.43
C LYS A 127 22.73 5.92 -12.58
N ASN A 128 21.61 6.24 -13.24
CA ASN A 128 21.57 6.99 -14.49
C ASN A 128 20.78 8.30 -14.39
N GLY A 129 20.15 8.60 -13.25
CA GLY A 129 19.30 9.78 -13.10
C GLY A 129 17.94 9.66 -13.81
N THR A 130 17.57 8.47 -14.30
CA THR A 130 16.28 8.25 -14.97
C THR A 130 15.13 8.66 -14.06
N ALA A 131 14.17 9.43 -14.56
CA ALA A 131 13.01 9.84 -13.77
C ALA A 131 12.18 8.61 -13.36
N LEU A 132 11.78 8.55 -12.08
CA LEU A 132 10.83 7.53 -11.64
C LEU A 132 9.44 7.80 -12.23
N PRO A 133 8.76 6.78 -12.79
CA PRO A 133 7.41 6.90 -13.31
C PRO A 133 6.43 7.58 -12.34
N ALA A 134 5.43 8.27 -12.87
CA ALA A 134 4.39 8.88 -12.03
C ALA A 134 3.59 7.79 -11.29
N SER A 135 3.08 8.14 -10.11
CA SER A 135 2.24 7.24 -9.32
C SER A 135 1.01 6.83 -10.12
N GLN A 136 0.67 5.54 -10.11
CA GLN A 136 -0.36 5.01 -11.00
C GLN A 136 -0.99 3.72 -10.48
N VAL A 137 -2.15 3.41 -11.03
CA VAL A 137 -2.79 2.11 -10.97
C VAL A 137 -2.27 1.28 -12.15
N VAL A 138 -1.72 0.10 -11.88
CA VAL A 138 -1.31 -0.84 -12.91
C VAL A 138 -2.42 -1.87 -13.11
N ARG A 139 -3.12 -1.79 -14.24
CA ARG A 139 -4.30 -2.62 -14.53
C ARG A 139 -3.91 -3.95 -15.15
N THR A 140 -3.77 -4.97 -14.31
CA THR A 140 -3.47 -6.34 -14.72
C THR A 140 -4.71 -7.10 -15.17
N THR A 141 -4.51 -8.24 -15.83
CA THR A 141 -5.58 -9.15 -16.22
C THR A 141 -5.30 -10.54 -15.64
N PRO A 142 -6.15 -11.08 -14.75
CA PRO A 142 -5.98 -12.44 -14.25
C PRO A 142 -5.98 -13.48 -15.37
N ARG A 143 -5.42 -14.66 -15.11
CA ARG A 143 -5.30 -15.72 -16.15
C ARG A 143 -6.64 -16.33 -16.54
N GLY A 144 -7.65 -16.25 -15.67
CA GLY A 144 -8.97 -16.84 -15.91
C GLY A 144 -8.91 -18.37 -16.05
N GLY A 145 -9.90 -18.96 -16.71
CA GLY A 145 -9.99 -20.41 -16.91
C GLY A 145 -10.54 -21.19 -15.70
N THR A 146 -10.14 -22.46 -15.58
CA THR A 146 -10.60 -23.37 -14.52
C THR A 146 -9.78 -23.19 -13.25
N ALA A 147 -10.45 -23.03 -12.11
CA ALA A 147 -9.81 -22.90 -10.80
C ALA A 147 -8.91 -24.11 -10.48
N GLY A 148 -7.64 -23.87 -10.14
CA GLY A 148 -6.62 -24.91 -9.91
C GLY A 148 -5.98 -25.45 -11.20
N SER A 149 -6.29 -24.86 -12.35
CA SER A 149 -5.73 -25.21 -13.66
C SER A 149 -5.75 -24.00 -14.60
N ALA A 150 -5.45 -22.81 -14.06
CA ALA A 150 -5.29 -21.61 -14.88
C ALA A 150 -4.21 -21.83 -15.97
N PRO A 151 -4.35 -21.20 -17.14
CA PRO A 151 -3.28 -21.15 -18.14
C PRO A 151 -1.97 -20.58 -17.56
N ASP A 152 -0.86 -20.72 -18.28
CA ASP A 152 0.40 -20.10 -17.89
C ASP A 152 0.28 -18.56 -17.90
N ILE A 153 0.99 -17.93 -16.96
CA ILE A 153 1.04 -16.47 -16.91
C ILE A 153 1.88 -15.91 -18.06
N SER A 154 1.45 -14.78 -18.62
CA SER A 154 2.16 -14.11 -19.71
C SER A 154 2.27 -12.61 -19.48
N ALA A 155 3.07 -11.94 -20.32
CA ALA A 155 3.17 -10.47 -20.31
C ALA A 155 1.82 -9.79 -20.60
N ALA A 156 0.87 -10.45 -21.27
CA ALA A 156 -0.46 -9.91 -21.50
C ALA A 156 -1.28 -9.80 -20.19
N ASN A 157 -0.97 -10.62 -19.18
CA ASN A 157 -1.58 -10.53 -17.85
C ASN A 157 -0.95 -9.42 -17.02
N LEU A 158 0.31 -9.08 -17.30
CA LEU A 158 1.19 -8.29 -16.46
C LEU A 158 1.75 -7.08 -17.24
N PRO A 159 0.92 -6.07 -17.56
CA PRO A 159 1.43 -4.87 -18.20
C PRO A 159 2.47 -4.19 -17.31
N PRO A 160 3.52 -3.58 -17.88
CA PRO A 160 4.57 -2.91 -17.12
C PRO A 160 4.05 -1.64 -16.43
N ILE A 161 4.74 -1.19 -15.38
CA ILE A 161 4.59 0.17 -14.85
C ILE A 161 4.94 1.17 -15.98
N ALA A 162 3.97 1.97 -16.41
CA ALA A 162 4.14 2.89 -17.53
C ALA A 162 4.96 4.11 -17.10
N ALA A 163 5.93 4.53 -17.92
CA ALA A 163 6.69 5.76 -17.66
C ALA A 163 5.78 7.00 -17.56
N THR A 164 4.72 7.03 -18.37
CA THR A 164 3.64 8.01 -18.33
C THR A 164 2.30 7.26 -18.27
N PRO A 165 1.61 7.24 -17.12
CA PRO A 165 0.33 6.54 -17.02
C PRO A 165 -0.74 7.26 -17.83
N ALA A 166 -1.74 6.51 -18.30
CA ALA A 166 -2.95 7.10 -18.84
C ALA A 166 -3.66 7.93 -17.76
N GLY A 167 -4.42 8.96 -18.16
CA GLY A 167 -5.14 9.82 -17.22
C GLY A 167 -6.06 9.03 -16.27
N ALA A 168 -6.70 7.97 -16.79
CA ALA A 168 -7.58 7.06 -16.03
C ALA A 168 -6.84 6.13 -15.05
N ASP A 169 -5.51 6.13 -15.07
CA ASP A 169 -4.66 5.31 -14.19
C ASP A 169 -3.78 6.17 -13.27
N SER A 170 -3.77 7.49 -13.46
CA SER A 170 -2.92 8.39 -12.69
C SER A 170 -3.42 8.56 -11.25
N ILE A 171 -2.54 8.32 -10.28
CA ILE A 171 -2.81 8.60 -8.86
C ILE A 171 -2.38 10.02 -8.53
N SER A 172 -3.28 10.81 -7.95
CA SER A 172 -3.02 12.20 -7.62
C SER A 172 -3.33 12.53 -6.16
N PHE A 173 -2.67 13.55 -5.63
CA PHE A 173 -2.93 14.08 -4.30
C PHE A 173 -3.01 15.60 -4.37
N GLY A 174 -4.08 16.17 -3.84
CA GLY A 174 -4.31 17.61 -3.82
C GLY A 174 -5.37 17.98 -2.80
N ASN A 175 -5.26 19.17 -2.19
CA ASN A 175 -6.23 19.66 -1.20
C ASN A 175 -6.50 18.68 -0.04
N GLY A 176 -5.47 17.91 0.37
CA GLY A 176 -5.60 16.91 1.43
C GLY A 176 -6.25 15.59 1.00
N VAL A 177 -6.65 15.46 -0.26
CA VAL A 177 -7.36 14.29 -0.79
C VAL A 177 -6.45 13.48 -1.71
N LEU A 178 -6.38 12.18 -1.45
CA LEU A 178 -5.78 11.20 -2.33
C LEU A 178 -6.85 10.67 -3.29
N ALA A 179 -6.66 10.86 -4.60
CA ALA A 179 -7.49 10.28 -5.63
C ALA A 179 -6.75 9.08 -6.27
N VAL A 180 -7.34 7.90 -6.12
CA VAL A 180 -6.89 6.65 -6.76
C VAL A 180 -8.01 6.22 -7.72
N PRO A 181 -7.73 6.07 -9.02
CA PRO A 181 -8.73 5.58 -9.97
C PRO A 181 -9.19 4.15 -9.67
N GLU A 182 -10.50 3.91 -9.83
CA GLU A 182 -11.10 2.57 -9.75
C GLU A 182 -10.87 1.79 -11.03
#